data_AF-A0AAD4KLX5-F1
#
_entry.id   AF-A0AAD4KLX5-F1
#
_cell.length_a   1.000
_cell.length_b   1.000
_cell.length_c   1.000
_cell.angle_alpha   90.00
_cell.angle_beta   90.00
_cell.angle_gamma   90.00
#
_symmetry.space_group_name_H-M   'P 1'
#
loop_
_entity.id
_entity.type
_entity.pdbx_description
1 polymer ?
#
loop_
_entity_poly.entity_id
_entity_poly.type
_entity_poly.pdbx_seq_one_letter_code
_entity_poly.pdbx_strand_id
1 'polypeptide(L)'
;EKSADGKSLVNPQTGTKSSAYTSFPKPLDNSRRGGFDVHIYYMQNNAGQTNFARELHERIHREFPELRIYPLWDKYYNNKPVSPHPVVMFEVNILSPTELGAFVPWLVINRGLLSVLIHP
;
A
#
# COMPACT_ATOMS: atom_id res chain seq x y z
N GLU A 1 -24.06 12.25 22.26
CA GLU A 1 -25.37 11.84 21.73
C GLU A 1 -25.16 10.76 20.66
N LYS A 2 -26.09 9.80 20.53
CA LYS A 2 -26.04 8.76 19.47
C LYS A 2 -26.69 9.29 18.19
N SER A 3 -26.20 8.87 17.04
CA SER A 3 -26.79 9.23 15.75
C SER A 3 -28.10 8.46 15.50
N ALA A 4 -28.78 8.78 14.40
CA ALA A 4 -30.05 8.17 14.00
C ALA A 4 -29.98 6.64 13.77
N ASP A 5 -28.79 6.09 13.52
CA ASP A 5 -28.60 4.64 13.38
C ASP A 5 -28.58 3.90 14.74
N GLY A 6 -28.61 4.64 15.87
CA GLY A 6 -28.58 4.13 17.24
C GLY A 6 -27.25 3.49 17.68
N LYS A 7 -26.24 3.47 16.80
CA LYS A 7 -24.96 2.78 16.97
C LYS A 7 -23.76 3.73 16.95
N SER A 8 -23.73 4.68 16.01
CA SER A 8 -22.65 5.64 15.84
C SER A 8 -22.89 6.91 16.68
N LEU A 9 -21.83 7.72 16.81
CA LEU A 9 -21.87 8.98 17.56
C LEU A 9 -22.27 10.14 16.65
N VAL A 10 -22.95 11.13 17.22
CA VAL A 10 -23.09 12.44 16.57
C VAL A 10 -21.75 13.15 16.65
N ASN A 11 -21.12 13.36 15.49
CA ASN A 11 -19.87 14.11 15.40
C ASN A 11 -20.17 15.63 15.35
N PRO A 12 -19.40 16.47 16.08
CA PRO A 12 -19.45 17.92 15.90
C PRO A 12 -19.15 18.29 14.44
N GLN A 13 -19.99 19.15 13.86
CA GLN A 13 -19.84 19.56 12.47
C GLN A 13 -18.96 20.81 12.37
N THR A 14 -17.90 20.73 11.57
CA THR A 14 -16.98 21.85 11.28
C THR A 14 -17.30 22.55 9.95
N GLY A 15 -18.26 22.04 9.17
CA GLY A 15 -18.63 22.54 7.84
C GLY A 15 -17.59 22.29 6.74
N THR A 16 -16.44 21.72 7.06
CA THR A 16 -15.34 21.47 6.13
C THR A 16 -14.73 20.09 6.37
N LYS A 17 -14.21 19.45 5.32
CA LYS A 17 -13.48 18.19 5.46
C LYS A 17 -12.11 18.43 6.08
N SER A 18 -11.57 17.42 6.77
CA SER A 18 -10.17 17.44 7.19
C SER A 18 -9.23 17.64 5.99
N SER A 19 -8.15 18.40 6.16
CA SER A 19 -7.10 18.54 5.14
C SER A 19 -6.42 17.20 4.80
N ALA A 20 -6.57 16.19 5.66
CA ALA A 20 -6.08 14.82 5.43
C ALA A 20 -6.71 14.15 4.20
N TYR A 21 -7.84 14.64 3.69
CA TYR A 21 -8.43 14.15 2.44
C TYR A 21 -7.62 14.51 1.20
N THR A 22 -6.81 15.56 1.27
CA THR A 22 -6.08 16.12 0.10
C THR A 22 -4.56 16.05 0.24
N SER A 23 -4.04 15.95 1.47
CA SER A 23 -2.61 15.85 1.75
C SER A 23 -2.37 15.02 3.00
N PHE A 24 -1.27 14.27 3.06
CA PHE A 24 -0.87 13.59 4.28
C PHE A 24 -0.57 14.62 5.39
N PRO A 25 -1.09 14.43 6.61
CA PRO A 25 -0.80 15.34 7.71
C PRO A 25 0.69 15.25 8.10
N LYS A 26 1.25 16.37 8.57
CA LYS A 26 2.61 16.38 9.14
C LYS A 26 2.73 15.34 10.26
N PRO A 27 3.89 14.66 10.39
CA PRO A 27 5.17 14.95 9.74
C PRO A 27 5.40 14.25 8.38
N LEU A 28 4.38 13.66 7.77
CA LEU A 28 4.53 12.89 6.54
C LEU A 28 4.91 13.75 5.33
N ASP A 29 5.76 13.20 4.47
CA ASP A 29 6.15 13.84 3.23
C ASP A 29 5.02 13.75 2.19
N ASN A 30 4.82 14.84 1.45
CA ASN A 30 3.87 14.94 0.32
C ASN A 30 4.61 15.22 -1.01
N SER A 31 5.94 15.17 -0.99
CA SER A 31 6.80 15.33 -2.15
C SER A 31 6.84 14.04 -2.98
N ARG A 32 7.66 14.05 -4.03
CA ARG A 32 7.99 12.84 -4.80
C ARG A 32 8.59 11.72 -3.95
N ARG A 33 9.07 11.97 -2.73
CA ARG A 33 9.52 10.87 -1.85
C ARG A 33 8.38 9.89 -1.53
N GLY A 34 7.12 10.31 -1.56
CA GLY A 34 6.00 9.50 -1.11
C GLY A 34 5.78 9.62 0.40
N GLY A 35 4.54 9.40 0.82
CA GLY A 35 4.14 9.45 2.23
C GLY A 35 4.00 8.07 2.87
N PHE A 36 3.89 7.00 2.07
CA PHE A 36 3.90 5.61 2.54
C PHE A 36 4.59 4.67 1.56
N ASP A 37 5.24 3.66 2.11
CA ASP A 37 5.79 2.51 1.41
C ASP A 37 4.91 1.28 1.70
N VAL A 38 4.54 0.57 0.63
CA VAL A 38 3.78 -0.68 0.69
C VAL A 38 4.70 -1.80 0.23
N HIS A 39 5.15 -2.63 1.16
CA HIS A 39 6.00 -3.79 0.88
C HIS A 39 5.16 -5.06 0.83
N ILE A 40 5.11 -5.70 -0.33
CA ILE A 40 4.40 -6.97 -0.55
C ILE A 40 5.42 -8.10 -0.46
N TYR A 41 5.30 -8.94 0.56
CA TYR A 41 6.24 -10.01 0.85
C TYR A 41 5.79 -11.35 0.29
N TYR A 42 6.75 -12.14 -0.16
CA TYR A 42 6.56 -13.52 -0.60
C TYR A 42 7.75 -14.38 -0.20
N MET A 43 7.53 -15.69 -0.05
CA MET A 43 8.58 -16.63 0.30
C MET A 43 9.31 -17.09 -0.98
N GLN A 44 10.60 -16.77 -1.10
CA GLN A 44 11.41 -17.05 -2.29
C GLN A 44 11.56 -18.54 -2.60
N ASN A 45 11.42 -19.41 -1.59
CA ASN A 45 11.49 -20.87 -1.72
C ASN A 45 10.11 -21.50 -1.99
N ASN A 46 9.04 -20.69 -2.11
CA ASN A 46 7.70 -21.16 -2.43
C ASN A 46 7.31 -20.71 -3.84
N ALA A 47 7.43 -21.62 -4.81
CA ALA A 47 7.14 -21.34 -6.22
C ALA A 47 5.73 -20.76 -6.45
N GLY A 48 4.72 -21.20 -5.68
CA GLY A 48 3.37 -20.68 -5.77
C GLY A 48 3.28 -19.21 -5.37
N GLN A 49 3.90 -18.84 -4.24
CA GLN A 49 3.96 -17.43 -3.83
C GLN A 49 4.80 -16.59 -4.78
N THR A 50 5.93 -17.09 -5.27
CA THR A 50 6.77 -16.35 -6.23
C THR A 50 6.01 -16.09 -7.53
N ASN A 51 5.31 -17.09 -8.08
CA ASN A 51 4.50 -16.91 -9.29
C ASN A 51 3.36 -15.91 -9.05
N PHE A 52 2.63 -16.07 -7.95
CA PHE A 52 1.55 -15.16 -7.59
C PHE A 52 2.04 -13.72 -7.37
N ALA A 53 3.21 -13.53 -6.76
CA ALA A 53 3.81 -12.20 -6.58
C ALA A 53 4.14 -11.54 -7.92
N ARG A 54 4.63 -12.30 -8.92
CA ARG A 54 4.88 -11.76 -10.27
C ARG A 54 3.58 -11.36 -10.97
N GLU A 55 2.56 -12.21 -10.91
CA GLU A 55 1.25 -11.91 -11.50
C GLU A 55 0.60 -10.68 -10.84
N LEU A 56 0.67 -10.59 -9.51
CA LEU A 56 0.17 -9.44 -8.76
C LEU A 56 0.93 -8.16 -9.12
N HIS A 57 2.27 -8.23 -9.20
CA HIS A 57 3.11 -7.09 -9.61
C HIS A 57 2.74 -6.58 -11.00
N GLU A 58 2.59 -7.49 -11.98
CA GLU A 58 2.14 -7.12 -13.33
C GLU A 58 0.74 -6.51 -13.33
N ARG A 59 -0.17 -7.06 -12.53
CA ARG A 59 -1.54 -6.54 -12.44
C ARG A 59 -1.56 -5.14 -11.85
N ILE A 60 -0.80 -4.88 -10.78
CA ILE A 60 -0.68 -3.55 -10.19
C ILE A 60 -0.15 -2.56 -11.23
N HIS A 61 0.87 -2.96 -12.02
CA HIS A 61 1.44 -2.09 -13.05
C HIS A 61 0.43 -1.72 -14.16
N ARG A 62 -0.49 -2.64 -14.51
CA ARG A 62 -1.53 -2.39 -15.52
C ARG A 62 -2.72 -1.61 -14.97
N GLU A 63 -3.11 -1.88 -13.73
CA GLU A 63 -4.30 -1.27 -13.09
C GLU A 63 -4.00 0.14 -12.57
N PHE A 64 -2.80 0.37 -12.05
CA PHE A 64 -2.38 1.63 -11.44
C PHE A 64 -1.07 2.16 -12.07
N PRO A 65 -1.07 2.51 -13.37
CA PRO A 65 0.12 3.00 -14.05
C PRO A 65 0.67 4.31 -13.46
N GLU A 66 -0.12 5.04 -12.68
CA GLU A 66 0.24 6.26 -11.99
C GLU A 66 1.05 6.05 -10.70
N LEU A 67 1.01 4.85 -10.10
CA LEU A 67 1.74 4.56 -8.86
C LEU A 67 3.23 4.36 -9.13
N ARG A 68 4.06 4.79 -8.17
CA ARG A 68 5.48 4.47 -8.21
C ARG A 68 5.71 3.04 -7.72
N ILE A 69 6.03 2.16 -8.65
CA ILE A 69 6.22 0.73 -8.40
C ILE A 69 7.67 0.37 -8.65
N TYR A 70 8.33 -0.26 -7.67
CA TYR A 70 9.68 -0.76 -7.84
C TYR A 70 9.70 -2.15 -8.47
N PRO A 71 10.83 -2.54 -9.07
CA PRO A 71 10.93 -3.87 -9.66
C PRO A 71 10.87 -4.99 -8.62
N LEU A 72 10.43 -6.17 -9.05
CA LEU A 72 10.52 -7.40 -8.27
C LEU A 72 11.97 -7.72 -7.87
N TRP A 73 12.15 -8.09 -6.61
CA TRP A 73 13.48 -8.38 -6.06
C TRP A 73 14.18 -9.57 -6.70
N ASP A 74 13.44 -10.55 -7.23
CA ASP A 74 14.00 -11.71 -7.94
C ASP A 74 15.02 -11.30 -9.02
N LYS A 75 14.74 -10.20 -9.73
CA LYS A 75 15.54 -9.73 -10.86
C LYS A 75 16.74 -8.86 -10.43
N TYR A 76 16.64 -8.13 -9.32
CA TYR A 76 17.62 -7.11 -8.95
C TYR A 76 18.51 -7.49 -7.76
N TYR A 77 18.04 -8.39 -6.90
CA TYR A 77 18.73 -8.79 -5.67
C TYR A 77 19.00 -10.31 -5.62
N ASN A 78 18.95 -10.99 -6.77
CA ASN A 78 19.13 -12.45 -6.87
C ASN A 78 18.19 -13.22 -5.93
N ASN A 79 16.95 -12.74 -5.77
CA ASN A 79 15.93 -13.35 -4.91
C ASN A 79 16.40 -13.52 -3.44
N LYS A 80 17.19 -12.56 -2.93
CA LYS A 80 17.67 -12.54 -1.55
C LYS A 80 16.99 -11.43 -0.74
N PRO A 81 16.67 -11.69 0.54
CA PRO A 81 16.25 -10.64 1.45
C PRO A 81 17.35 -9.58 1.63
N VAL A 82 16.97 -8.31 1.72
CA VAL A 82 17.87 -7.17 1.99
C VAL A 82 17.36 -6.46 3.22
N SER A 83 18.22 -6.27 4.23
CA SER A 83 17.86 -5.54 5.46
C SER A 83 17.19 -4.20 5.13
N PRO A 84 16.09 -3.80 5.81
CA PRO A 84 15.48 -4.41 7.00
C PRO A 84 14.48 -5.54 6.71
N HIS A 85 14.34 -5.97 5.45
CA HIS A 85 13.32 -6.91 5.02
C HIS A 85 13.75 -8.37 5.28
N PRO A 86 13.00 -9.16 6.06
CA PRO A 86 13.38 -10.52 6.45
C PRO A 86 13.15 -11.56 5.36
N VAL A 87 12.29 -11.26 4.38
CA VAL A 87 11.99 -12.08 3.20
C VAL A 87 11.94 -11.18 1.96
N VAL A 88 11.86 -11.77 0.77
CA VAL A 88 11.82 -11.00 -0.47
C VAL A 88 10.50 -10.24 -0.63
N MET A 89 10.55 -9.08 -1.28
CA MET A 89 9.39 -8.22 -1.47
C MET A 89 9.44 -7.47 -2.80
N PHE A 90 8.36 -6.77 -3.12
CA PHE A 90 8.41 -5.61 -3.98
C PHE A 90 7.67 -4.46 -3.32
N GLU A 91 7.96 -3.24 -3.76
CA GLU A 91 7.51 -2.02 -3.11
C GLU A 91 6.67 -1.16 -4.06
N VAL A 92 5.59 -0.60 -3.52
CA VAL A 92 4.75 0.42 -4.16
C VAL A 92 4.70 1.61 -3.23
N ASN A 93 5.02 2.82 -3.71
CA ASN A 93 4.88 4.01 -2.89
C ASN A 93 3.58 4.73 -3.16
N ILE A 94 3.07 5.36 -2.11
CA ILE A 94 1.84 6.12 -2.11
C ILE A 94 2.19 7.59 -1.86
N LEU A 95 1.84 8.44 -2.80
CA LEU A 95 2.21 9.85 -2.83
C LEU A 95 1.04 10.75 -2.41
N SER A 96 -0.18 10.23 -2.35
CA SER A 96 -1.37 10.99 -1.94
C SER A 96 -2.37 10.18 -1.11
N PRO A 97 -3.20 10.83 -0.26
CA PRO A 97 -4.30 10.16 0.43
C PRO A 97 -5.29 9.47 -0.51
N THR A 98 -5.47 10.02 -1.72
CA THR A 98 -6.33 9.42 -2.75
C THR A 98 -5.78 8.11 -3.25
N GLU A 99 -4.48 8.03 -3.55
CA GLU A 99 -3.80 6.78 -3.90
C GLU A 99 -3.91 5.77 -2.76
N LEU A 100 -3.71 6.18 -1.50
CA LEU A 100 -3.85 5.29 -0.34
C LEU A 100 -5.25 4.68 -0.27
N GLY A 101 -6.27 5.54 -0.42
CA GLY A 101 -7.68 5.15 -0.37
C GLY A 101 -8.13 4.28 -1.54
N ALA A 102 -7.49 4.39 -2.71
CA ALA A 102 -7.79 3.56 -3.88
C ALA A 102 -7.02 2.23 -3.83
N PHE A 103 -5.71 2.30 -3.61
CA PHE A 103 -4.81 1.16 -3.75
C PHE A 103 -4.96 0.17 -2.60
N VAL A 104 -5.03 0.62 -1.34
CA VAL A 104 -5.04 -0.31 -0.19
C VAL A 104 -6.27 -1.22 -0.19
N PRO A 105 -7.51 -0.73 -0.39
CA PRO A 105 -8.68 -1.62 -0.48
C PRO A 105 -8.59 -2.61 -1.64
N TRP A 106 -8.12 -2.15 -2.81
CA TRP A 106 -7.90 -3.02 -3.97
C TRP A 106 -6.86 -4.10 -3.64
N LEU A 107 -5.75 -3.73 -3.01
CA LEU A 107 -4.67 -4.65 -2.64
C LEU A 107 -5.16 -5.68 -1.62
N VAL A 108 -5.94 -5.27 -0.61
CA VAL A 108 -6.51 -6.19 0.40
C VAL A 108 -7.33 -7.30 -0.25
N ILE A 109 -8.09 -6.99 -1.31
CA ILE A 109 -8.90 -7.98 -2.04
C ILE A 109 -8.03 -8.86 -2.94
N ASN A 110 -7.00 -8.30 -3.57
CA ASN A 110 -6.29 -8.96 -4.67
C ASN A 110 -4.94 -9.59 -4.26
N ARG A 111 -4.42 -9.34 -3.05
CA ARG A 111 -3.11 -9.84 -2.61
C ARG A 111 -3.06 -11.32 -2.25
N GLY A 112 -4.19 -12.03 -2.27
CA GLY A 112 -4.27 -13.42 -1.85
C GLY A 112 -3.68 -13.62 -0.44
N LEU A 113 -2.75 -14.55 -0.31
CA LEU A 113 -2.10 -14.89 0.96
C LEU A 113 -0.80 -14.10 1.24
N LEU A 114 -0.37 -13.20 0.35
CA LEU A 114 0.89 -12.47 0.52
C LEU A 114 0.79 -11.44 1.65
N SER A 115 1.74 -11.46 2.58
CA SER A 115 1.80 -10.48 3.67
C SER A 115 2.19 -9.10 3.15
N VAL A 116 1.64 -8.05 3.76
CA VAL A 116 1.92 -6.65 3.36
C VAL A 116 2.27 -5.85 4.60
N LEU A 117 3.39 -5.12 4.54
CA LEU A 117 3.74 -4.07 5.50
C LEU A 117 3.48 -2.72 4.85
N ILE A 118 2.77 -1.84 5.56
CA ILE A 118 2.55 -0.46 5.14
C ILE A 118 3.13 0.43 6.23
N HIS A 119 4.03 1.33 5.88
CA HIS A 119 4.59 2.31 6.82
C HIS A 119 4.89 3.64 6.12
N PRO A 120 4.94 4.75 6.88
CA PRO A 120 5.35 6.04 6.35
C PRO A 120 6.85 6.15 6.06
#